data_AF-A0A7Y3X8E5-F1
#
_entry.id   AF-A0A7Y3X8E5-F1
#
_cell.length_a   1.000
_cell.length_b   1.000
_cell.length_c   1.000
_cell.angle_alpha   90.00
_cell.angle_beta   90.00
_cell.angle_gamma   90.00
#
_symmetry.space_group_name_H-M   'P 1'
#
loop_
_entity.id
_entity.type
_entity.pdbx_description
1 polymer ?
#
loop_
_entity_poly.entity_id
_entity_poly.type
_entity_poly.pdbx_seq_one_letter_code
_entity_poly.pdbx_strand_id
1 'polypeptide(L)'
;MFSSLNESVVMKAYSTDLRQKIIDVYKDEPISQRQLAKRFSVATSFIIKLLKQYRETGSIEPKPHGGGKPAQLTLEHHQVLAELVEATNDATLAQLSEQFEAKVGMRVSRSTMGRAVQRLKLTVKKNLSSN
;
A
#
# COMPACT_ATOMS: atom_id res chain seq x y z
N MET A 1 -0.53 7.86 33.70
CA MET A 1 -1.69 7.19 33.06
C MET A 1 -2.06 7.94 31.79
N PHE A 2 -1.49 7.64 30.63
CA PHE A 2 -2.08 7.92 29.30
C PHE A 2 -1.18 7.25 28.26
N SER A 3 -1.43 5.96 28.01
CA SER A 3 -0.90 5.28 26.83
C SER A 3 -1.92 4.23 26.44
N SER A 4 -2.70 4.53 25.41
CA SER A 4 -3.26 3.49 24.55
C SER A 4 -3.95 4.10 23.33
N LEU A 5 -3.43 3.72 22.17
CA LEU A 5 -4.18 3.39 20.95
C LEU A 5 -4.72 4.55 20.13
N ASN A 6 -3.81 5.20 19.40
CA ASN A 6 -4.15 5.63 18.04
C ASN A 6 -3.99 4.43 17.09
N GLU A 7 -4.89 3.44 17.23
CA GLU A 7 -4.94 2.27 16.35
C GLU A 7 -5.53 2.73 15.01
N SER A 8 -4.69 2.84 13.99
CA SER A 8 -5.15 3.16 12.64
C SER A 8 -6.17 2.10 12.21
N VAL A 9 -7.43 2.50 11.99
CA VAL A 9 -8.47 1.59 11.50
C VAL A 9 -8.13 1.18 10.07
N VAL A 10 -7.40 0.07 9.92
CA VAL A 10 -7.15 -0.55 8.63
C VAL A 10 -8.46 -1.18 8.18
N MET A 11 -8.99 -0.76 7.03
CA MET A 11 -10.18 -1.39 6.45
C MET A 11 -9.86 -2.85 6.11
N LYS A 12 -10.47 -3.78 6.86
CA LYS A 12 -10.30 -5.22 6.68
C LYS A 12 -11.25 -5.74 5.60
N ALA A 13 -10.77 -6.69 4.81
CA ALA A 13 -11.63 -7.42 3.90
C ALA A 13 -12.61 -8.30 4.68
N TYR A 14 -13.78 -8.55 4.10
CA TYR A 14 -14.68 -9.60 4.59
C TYR A 14 -13.97 -10.96 4.61
N SER A 15 -14.28 -11.78 5.64
CA SER A 15 -13.70 -13.09 5.85
C SER A 15 -13.91 -14.03 4.66
N THR A 16 -13.00 -14.97 4.48
CA THR A 16 -13.07 -16.03 3.46
C THR A 16 -14.31 -16.91 3.66
N ASP A 17 -14.66 -17.22 4.90
CA ASP A 17 -15.88 -17.97 5.24
C ASP A 17 -17.16 -17.30 4.72
N LEU A 18 -17.31 -15.98 4.93
CA LEU A 18 -18.48 -15.24 4.43
C LEU A 18 -18.53 -15.28 2.89
N ARG A 19 -17.37 -15.13 2.24
CA ARG A 19 -17.26 -15.17 0.78
C ARG A 19 -17.62 -16.54 0.23
N GLN A 20 -17.15 -17.62 0.88
CA GLN A 20 -17.47 -18.99 0.49
C GLN A 20 -18.97 -19.24 0.56
N LYS A 21 -19.62 -18.91 1.69
CA LYS A 21 -21.07 -19.07 1.86
C LYS A 21 -21.88 -18.31 0.80
N ILE A 22 -21.43 -17.12 0.41
CA ILE A 22 -22.06 -16.34 -0.66
C ILE A 22 -21.96 -17.08 -2.01
N ILE A 23 -20.80 -17.68 -2.31
CA ILE A 23 -20.59 -18.44 -3.54
C ILE A 23 -21.41 -19.73 -3.56
N ASP A 24 -21.51 -20.42 -2.43
CA ASP A 24 -22.28 -21.67 -2.33
C ASP A 24 -23.77 -21.39 -2.61
N VAL A 25 -24.37 -20.41 -1.93
CA VAL A 25 -25.77 -20.00 -2.19
C VAL A 25 -25.97 -19.54 -3.63
N TYR A 26 -25.00 -18.84 -4.21
CA TYR A 26 -25.07 -18.40 -5.60
C TYR A 26 -25.05 -19.57 -6.61
N LYS A 27 -24.41 -20.70 -6.27
CA LYS A 27 -24.37 -21.90 -7.11
C LYS A 27 -25.62 -22.77 -6.95
N ASP A 28 -26.11 -22.87 -5.73
CA ASP A 28 -27.17 -23.81 -5.37
C ASP A 28 -28.57 -23.28 -5.71
N GLU A 29 -28.75 -21.96 -5.77
CA GLU A 29 -30.05 -21.33 -5.94
C GLU A 29 -30.05 -20.32 -7.11
N PRO A 30 -31.15 -20.24 -7.90
CA PRO A 30 -31.35 -19.14 -8.84
C PRO A 30 -31.70 -17.85 -8.07
N ILE A 31 -30.69 -17.17 -7.54
CA ILE A 31 -30.83 -15.97 -6.71
C ILE A 31 -30.20 -14.73 -7.38
N SER A 32 -30.87 -13.58 -7.30
CA SER A 32 -30.30 -12.33 -7.82
C SER A 32 -29.21 -11.78 -6.90
N GLN A 33 -28.26 -11.03 -7.47
CA GLN A 33 -27.17 -10.39 -6.71
C GLN A 33 -27.68 -9.41 -5.64
N ARG A 34 -28.83 -8.77 -5.88
CA ARG A 34 -29.49 -7.88 -4.91
C ARG A 34 -30.08 -8.67 -3.74
N GLN A 35 -30.65 -9.84 -3.99
CA GLN A 35 -31.17 -10.72 -2.93
C GLN A 35 -30.04 -11.32 -2.11
N LEU A 36 -28.93 -11.72 -2.74
CA LEU A 36 -27.71 -12.14 -2.03
C LEU A 36 -27.21 -11.05 -1.09
N ALA A 37 -27.10 -9.81 -1.58
CA ALA A 37 -26.66 -8.67 -0.77
C ALA A 37 -27.54 -8.48 0.48
N LYS A 38 -28.86 -8.57 0.31
CA LYS A 38 -29.82 -8.50 1.42
C LYS A 38 -29.69 -9.69 2.39
N ARG A 39 -29.58 -10.92 1.88
CA ARG A 39 -29.49 -12.17 2.68
C ARG A 39 -28.26 -12.17 3.58
N PHE A 40 -27.14 -11.66 3.08
CA PHE A 40 -25.87 -11.61 3.80
C PHE A 40 -25.60 -10.26 4.47
N SER A 41 -26.55 -9.31 4.43
CA SER A 41 -26.42 -7.94 4.97
C SER A 41 -25.11 -7.24 4.55
N VAL A 42 -24.75 -7.38 3.27
CA VAL A 42 -23.56 -6.75 2.66
C VAL A 42 -23.97 -5.81 1.53
N ALA A 43 -23.06 -4.91 1.15
CA ALA A 43 -23.29 -4.04 0.02
C ALA A 43 -23.40 -4.82 -1.30
N THR A 44 -24.34 -4.45 -2.17
CA THR A 44 -24.49 -5.05 -3.51
C THR A 44 -23.21 -4.95 -4.34
N SER A 45 -22.46 -3.86 -4.19
CA SER A 45 -21.17 -3.66 -4.87
C SER A 45 -20.12 -4.70 -4.47
N PHE A 46 -20.15 -5.19 -3.23
CA PHE A 46 -19.28 -6.27 -2.78
C PHE A 46 -19.65 -7.59 -3.45
N ILE A 47 -20.95 -7.94 -3.51
CA ILE A 47 -21.44 -9.13 -4.21
C ILE A 47 -21.03 -9.12 -5.68
N ILE A 48 -21.26 -7.99 -6.38
CA ILE A 48 -20.88 -7.83 -7.79
C ILE A 48 -19.39 -8.11 -7.99
N LYS A 49 -18.53 -7.51 -7.16
CA LYS A 49 -17.07 -7.67 -7.24
C LYS A 49 -16.63 -9.10 -6.93
N LEU A 50 -17.21 -9.71 -5.91
CA LEU A 50 -16.89 -11.09 -5.51
C LEU A 50 -17.27 -12.07 -6.61
N LEU A 51 -18.50 -11.99 -7.15
CA LEU A 51 -18.95 -12.86 -8.22
C LEU A 51 -18.16 -12.66 -9.52
N LYS A 52 -17.81 -11.41 -9.85
CA LYS A 52 -16.93 -11.12 -10.99
C LYS A 52 -15.57 -11.80 -10.82
N GLN A 53 -14.91 -11.61 -9.67
CA GLN A 53 -13.63 -12.25 -9.38
C GLN A 53 -13.73 -13.78 -9.44
N TYR A 54 -14.77 -14.34 -8.85
CA TYR A 54 -15.00 -15.79 -8.86
C TYR A 54 -15.18 -16.33 -10.29
N ARG A 55 -15.92 -15.64 -11.16
CA ARG A 55 -16.08 -16.04 -12.58
C ARG A 55 -14.79 -15.91 -13.39
N GLU A 56 -13.99 -14.88 -13.11
CA GLU A 56 -12.75 -14.61 -13.86
C GLU A 56 -11.58 -15.50 -13.41
N THR A 57 -11.50 -15.84 -12.13
CA THR A 57 -10.31 -16.45 -11.53
C THR A 57 -10.57 -17.75 -10.77
N GLY A 58 -11.83 -18.09 -10.49
CA GLY A 58 -12.21 -19.18 -9.59
C GLY A 58 -11.92 -18.92 -8.10
N SER A 59 -11.22 -17.83 -7.77
CA SER A 59 -10.78 -17.52 -6.41
C SER A 59 -11.77 -16.63 -5.66
N ILE A 60 -11.98 -16.94 -4.38
CA ILE A 60 -12.73 -16.12 -3.44
C ILE A 60 -11.83 -15.29 -2.52
N GLU A 61 -10.52 -15.51 -2.56
CA GLU A 61 -9.58 -14.87 -1.65
C GLU A 61 -9.58 -13.34 -1.81
N PRO A 62 -9.46 -12.57 -0.72
CA PRO A 62 -9.24 -11.13 -0.82
C PRO A 62 -8.01 -10.85 -1.69
N LYS A 63 -8.15 -9.94 -2.65
CA LYS A 63 -6.98 -9.45 -3.39
C LYS A 63 -6.01 -8.80 -2.41
N PRO A 64 -4.68 -8.98 -2.59
CA PRO A 64 -3.71 -8.26 -1.80
C PRO A 64 -3.98 -6.77 -1.93
N HIS A 65 -3.80 -6.02 -0.85
CA HIS A 65 -3.92 -4.59 -0.89
C HIS A 65 -2.95 -4.07 -1.97
N GLY A 66 -3.48 -3.43 -3.01
CA GLY A 66 -2.73 -3.13 -4.25
C GLY A 66 -1.56 -2.17 -4.07
N GLY A 67 -1.25 -1.77 -2.84
CA GLY A 67 -0.23 -0.79 -2.50
C GLY A 67 -0.56 0.60 -3.03
N GLY A 68 0.28 1.56 -2.68
CA GLY A 68 0.32 2.84 -3.37
C GLY A 68 1.01 2.72 -4.73
N LYS A 69 1.09 3.83 -5.46
CA LYS A 69 1.89 3.91 -6.69
C LYS A 69 3.33 3.42 -6.40
N PRO A 70 3.95 2.65 -7.32
CA PRO A 70 5.34 2.24 -7.15
C PRO A 70 6.24 3.46 -6.95
N ALA A 71 7.31 3.30 -6.16
CA ALA A 71 8.22 4.40 -5.87
C ALA A 71 8.80 4.95 -7.17
N GLN A 72 8.77 6.28 -7.32
CA GLN A 72 9.29 6.97 -8.51
C GLN A 72 10.83 6.81 -8.66
N LEU A 73 11.52 6.54 -7.56
CA LEU A 73 12.97 6.38 -7.54
C LEU A 73 13.35 4.90 -7.57
N THR A 74 14.21 4.54 -8.51
CA THR A 74 14.83 3.22 -8.63
C THR A 74 15.97 3.07 -7.62
N LEU A 75 16.54 1.87 -7.52
CA LEU A 75 17.72 1.63 -6.68
C LEU A 75 18.93 2.48 -7.11
N GLU A 76 19.13 2.66 -8.41
CA GLU A 76 20.21 3.50 -8.96
C GLU A 76 20.02 4.97 -8.56
N HIS A 77 18.79 5.49 -8.64
CA HIS A 77 18.48 6.83 -8.17
C HIS A 77 18.75 7.00 -6.67
N HIS A 78 18.52 5.93 -5.89
CA HIS A 78 18.82 5.92 -4.46
C HIS A 78 20.33 5.97 -4.17
N GLN A 79 21.16 5.31 -4.98
CA GLN A 79 22.63 5.36 -4.86
C GLN A 79 23.15 6.77 -5.18
N VAL A 80 22.71 7.36 -6.30
CA VAL A 80 23.09 8.73 -6.68
C VAL A 80 22.69 9.72 -5.59
N LEU A 81 21.51 9.55 -4.99
CA LEU A 81 21.06 10.39 -3.89
C LEU A 81 21.91 10.20 -2.62
N ALA A 82 22.34 8.98 -2.31
CA ALA A 82 23.22 8.72 -1.17
C ALA A 82 24.57 9.44 -1.32
N GLU A 83 25.19 9.36 -2.51
CA GLU A 83 26.42 10.08 -2.83
C GLU A 83 26.26 11.60 -2.68
N LEU A 84 25.13 12.16 -3.15
CA LEU A 84 24.86 13.59 -3.05
C LEU A 84 24.68 14.02 -1.59
N VAL A 85 23.99 13.23 -0.77
CA VAL A 85 23.79 13.51 0.65
C VAL A 85 25.11 13.40 1.43
N GLU A 86 25.97 12.44 1.12
CA GLU A 86 27.30 12.32 1.74
C GLU A 86 28.22 13.48 1.34
N ALA A 87 28.22 13.87 0.06
CA ALA A 87 29.03 14.98 -0.43
C ALA A 87 28.54 16.36 0.08
N THR A 88 27.24 16.50 0.38
CA THR A 88 26.63 17.78 0.76
C THR A 88 25.69 17.63 1.97
N ASN A 89 26.27 17.30 3.12
CA ASN A 89 25.50 17.02 4.35
C ASN A 89 24.63 18.21 4.83
N ASP A 90 25.00 19.46 4.51
CA ASP A 90 24.26 20.67 4.89
C ASP A 90 23.25 21.16 3.81
N ALA A 91 23.09 20.43 2.71
CA ALA A 91 22.18 20.84 1.64
C ALA A 91 20.70 20.72 2.06
N THR A 92 19.92 21.75 1.73
CA THR A 92 18.47 21.70 1.90
C THR A 92 17.82 20.73 0.91
N LEU A 93 16.63 20.22 1.21
CA LEU A 93 15.89 19.32 0.30
C LEU A 93 15.61 19.92 -1.09
N ALA A 94 15.56 21.25 -1.20
CA ALA A 94 15.39 21.93 -2.48
C ALA A 94 16.68 21.86 -3.31
N GLN A 95 17.82 22.16 -2.69
CA GLN A 95 19.14 22.05 -3.33
C GLN A 95 19.47 20.62 -3.72
N LEU A 96 19.16 19.64 -2.86
CA LEU A 96 19.31 18.22 -3.20
C LEU A 96 18.45 17.83 -4.40
N SER A 97 17.25 18.40 -4.54
CA SER A 97 16.40 18.17 -5.71
C SER A 97 17.00 18.72 -6.99
N GLU A 98 17.58 19.92 -6.94
CA GLU A 98 18.23 20.55 -8.10
C GLU A 98 19.50 19.79 -8.51
N GLN A 99 20.33 19.39 -7.54
CA GLN A 99 21.53 18.59 -7.79
C GLN A 99 21.17 17.19 -8.34
N PHE A 100 20.12 16.58 -7.80
CA PHE A 100 19.62 15.30 -8.29
C PHE A 100 19.10 15.42 -9.73
N GLU A 101 18.35 16.48 -10.04
CA GLU A 101 17.89 16.76 -11.42
C GLU A 101 19.07 16.99 -12.36
N ALA A 102 20.11 17.72 -11.94
CA ALA A 102 21.30 17.94 -12.74
C ALA A 102 22.07 16.65 -13.05
N LYS A 103 22.10 15.68 -12.12
CA LYS A 103 22.86 14.43 -12.27
C LYS A 103 22.07 13.31 -12.95
N VAL A 104 20.75 13.22 -12.70
CA VAL A 104 19.89 12.13 -13.17
C VAL A 104 18.96 12.58 -14.31
N GLY A 105 18.80 13.88 -14.54
CA GLY A 105 17.85 14.43 -15.51
C GLY A 105 16.38 14.29 -15.09
N MET A 106 16.12 13.86 -13.85
CA MET A 106 14.77 13.63 -13.33
C MET A 106 14.43 14.63 -12.24
N ARG A 107 13.41 15.46 -12.51
CA ARG A 107 12.87 16.37 -11.51
C ARG A 107 11.99 15.63 -10.50
N VAL A 108 12.32 15.77 -9.23
CA VAL A 108 11.54 15.23 -8.10
C VAL A 108 11.00 16.37 -7.26
N SER A 109 9.84 16.18 -6.64
CA SER A 109 9.32 17.20 -5.71
C SER A 109 10.10 17.16 -4.39
N ARG A 110 10.11 18.27 -3.65
CA ARG A 110 10.68 18.35 -2.29
C ARG A 110 10.15 17.26 -1.35
N SER A 111 8.86 16.89 -1.48
CA SER A 111 8.25 15.85 -0.65
C SER A 111 8.70 14.44 -1.05
N THR A 112 8.88 14.17 -2.35
CA THR A 112 9.50 12.92 -2.83
C THR A 112 10.96 12.83 -2.40
N MET A 113 11.72 13.93 -2.50
CA MET A 113 13.10 14.01 -2.03
C MET A 113 13.21 13.75 -0.52
N GLY A 114 12.36 14.40 0.29
CA GLY A 114 12.31 14.16 1.74
C GLY A 114 12.03 12.70 2.11
N ARG A 115 11.05 12.07 1.44
CA ARG A 115 10.76 10.63 1.63
C ARG A 115 11.94 9.74 1.20
N ALA A 116 12.64 10.11 0.13
CA ALA A 116 13.78 9.36 -0.39
C ALA A 116 14.98 9.41 0.56
N VAL A 117 15.35 10.60 1.02
CA VAL A 117 16.43 10.81 2.02
C VAL A 117 16.09 10.11 3.33
N GLN A 118 14.83 10.19 3.80
CA GLN A 118 14.38 9.42 4.96
C GLN A 118 14.55 7.92 4.73
N ARG A 119 14.13 7.38 3.58
CA ARG A 119 14.28 5.94 3.27
C ARG A 119 15.74 5.48 3.29
N LEU A 120 16.66 6.31 2.79
CA LEU A 120 18.10 6.07 2.87
C LEU A 120 18.63 6.08 4.32
N LYS A 121 18.07 6.92 5.19
CA LYS A 121 18.35 6.93 6.65
C LYS A 121 17.57 5.89 7.46
N LEU A 122 16.66 5.12 6.84
CA LEU A 122 15.75 4.19 7.52
C LEU A 122 16.17 2.71 7.45
N THR A 123 17.28 2.38 6.81
CA THR A 123 17.90 1.05 6.98
C THR A 123 18.96 1.04 8.08
N VAL A 124 18.84 1.94 9.08
CA VAL A 124 19.51 1.70 10.36
C VAL A 124 18.78 0.55 11.03
N LYS A 125 19.36 -0.65 10.92
CA LYS A 125 19.03 -1.80 11.77
C LYS A 125 19.06 -1.29 13.21
N LYS A 126 17.90 -1.30 13.88
CA LYS A 126 17.78 -0.91 15.29
C LYS A 126 18.54 -1.95 16.12
N ASN A 127 19.83 -1.72 16.35
CA ASN A 127 20.54 -2.41 17.40
C ASN A 127 20.02 -1.82 18.71
N LEU A 128 19.16 -2.59 19.39
CA LEU A 128 18.79 -2.33 20.77
C LEU A 128 20.09 -2.38 21.60
N SER A 129 20.62 -1.21 21.96
CA SER A 129 21.59 -1.11 23.03
C SER A 129 20.86 -1.38 24.34
N SER A 130 21.09 -2.56 24.89
CA SER A 130 20.78 -2.91 26.27
C SER A 130 21.51 -1.99 27.23
N ASN A 131 20.77 -1.37 28.14
CA ASN A 131 21.27 -0.86 29.41
C ASN A 131 20.18 -1.09 30.46
#